data_AF-A0A9D4PS36-F1
#
_entry.id   AF-A0A9D4PS36-F1
#
_cell.length_a   1.000
_cell.length_b   1.000
_cell.length_c   1.000
_cell.angle_alpha   90.00
_cell.angle_beta   90.00
_cell.angle_gamma   90.00
#
_symmetry.space_group_name_H-M   'P 1'
#
loop_
_entity.id
_entity.type
_entity.pdbx_description
1 polymer ?
#
loop_
_entity_poly.entity_id
_entity_poly.type
_entity_poly.pdbx_seq_one_letter_code
_entity_poly.pdbx_strand_id
1 'polypeptide(L)'
;MCRILRSEACRQVRFYTDCLQVVNRNELPLPSAQKRFLEDLRLASQTADFLWGNLVVRLPRSRRQYPEHGKDVKVLGDASIPKNVADLLKLGPKFCEHPALDKTELLGLVRTAAGKARTDEVDRCIREGVDCLPQKVKKATL
;
A
#
# COMPACT_ATOMS: atom_id res chain seq x y z
N MET A 1 6.52 0.33 -11.89
CA MET A 1 7.22 -0.85 -11.36
C MET A 1 7.34 -0.85 -9.84
N CYS A 2 8.13 0.04 -9.22
CA CYS A 2 8.47 -0.10 -7.80
C CYS A 2 7.29 -0.03 -6.81
N ARG A 3 6.19 0.69 -7.13
CA ARG A 3 5.00 0.74 -6.26
C ARG A 3 4.23 -0.59 -6.21
N ILE A 4 4.05 -1.25 -7.36
CA ILE A 4 3.36 -2.54 -7.44
C ILE A 4 4.20 -3.61 -6.72
N LEU A 5 5.51 -3.66 -7.00
CA LEU A 5 6.42 -4.60 -6.34
C LEU A 5 6.48 -4.35 -4.83
N ARG A 6 6.44 -3.09 -4.39
CA ARG A 6 6.38 -2.76 -2.96
C ARG A 6 5.06 -3.20 -2.34
N SER A 7 3.94 -2.97 -3.01
CA SER A 7 2.63 -3.41 -2.56
C SER A 7 2.58 -4.95 -2.41
N GLU A 8 3.14 -5.67 -3.37
CA GLU A 8 3.20 -7.13 -3.33
C GLU A 8 4.14 -7.64 -2.23
N ALA A 9 5.30 -7.01 -2.04
CA ALA A 9 6.20 -7.32 -0.94
C ALA A 9 5.52 -7.09 0.43
N CYS A 10 4.80 -5.98 0.61
CA CYS A 10 4.02 -5.74 1.82
C CYS A 10 2.94 -6.82 2.04
N ARG A 11 2.27 -7.27 0.97
CA ARG A 11 1.28 -8.35 1.05
C ARG A 11 1.92 -9.66 1.50
N GLN A 12 3.10 -10.01 0.97
CA GLN A 12 3.84 -11.21 1.37
C GLN A 12 4.27 -11.16 2.84
N VAL A 13 4.73 -10.01 3.33
CA VAL A 13 5.09 -9.81 4.74
C VAL A 13 3.88 -10.01 5.66
N ARG A 14 2.70 -9.52 5.29
CA ARG A 14 1.46 -9.75 6.06
C ARG A 14 1.11 -11.23 6.10
N PHE A 15 1.08 -11.89 4.95
CA PHE A 15 0.81 -13.33 4.88
C PHE A 15 1.76 -14.13 5.77
N TYR A 16 3.06 -13.83 5.71
CA TYR A 16 4.05 -14.47 6.57
C TYR A 16 3.81 -14.19 8.06
N THR A 17 3.42 -12.96 8.41
CA THR A 17 3.07 -12.58 9.79
C THR A 17 1.85 -13.34 10.30
N ASP A 18 0.82 -13.49 9.47
CA ASP A 18 -0.38 -14.27 9.79
C ASP A 18 -0.02 -15.74 10.04
N CYS A 19 0.84 -16.32 9.19
CA CYS A 19 1.35 -17.68 9.39
C CYS A 19 2.13 -17.81 10.70
N LEU A 20 3.04 -16.89 11.01
CA LEU A 20 3.81 -16.88 12.26
C LEU A 20 2.90 -16.78 13.49
N GLN A 21 1.81 -16.02 13.39
CA GLN A 21 0.84 -15.89 14.48
C GLN A 21 0.12 -17.22 14.75
N VAL A 22 -0.24 -17.95 13.68
CA VAL A 22 -0.90 -19.26 13.79
C VAL A 22 0.06 -20.30 14.39
N VAL A 23 1.29 -20.38 13.89
CA VAL A 23 2.29 -21.35 14.37
C VAL A 23 2.62 -21.11 15.84
N ASN A 24 2.97 -19.88 16.22
CA ASN A 24 3.34 -19.57 17.60
C ASN A 24 2.19 -19.79 18.60
N ARG A 25 0.93 -19.56 18.19
CA ARG A 25 -0.25 -19.83 19.04
C ARG A 25 -0.52 -21.31 19.25
N ASN A 26 -0.15 -22.16 18.29
CA ASN A 26 -0.40 -23.61 18.37
C ASN A 26 0.69 -24.36 19.14
N GLU A 27 1.92 -23.84 19.18
CA GLU A 27 3.08 -24.55 19.75
C GLU A 27 3.45 -24.12 21.18
N LEU A 28 3.07 -22.91 21.62
CA LEU A 28 3.56 -22.33 22.87
C LEU A 28 2.43 -21.81 23.77
N PRO A 29 2.63 -21.82 25.12
CA PRO A 29 1.77 -21.11 26.05
C PRO A 29 1.73 -19.60 25.74
N LEU A 30 0.56 -18.96 25.93
CA LEU A 30 0.29 -17.58 25.52
C LEU A 30 1.41 -16.54 25.81
N PRO A 31 2.02 -16.48 27.02
CA PRO A 31 3.05 -15.49 27.30
C PRO A 31 4.33 -15.71 26.48
N SER A 32 4.72 -16.98 26.31
CA SER A 32 5.91 -17.36 25.54
C SER A 32 5.69 -17.25 24.03
N ALA A 33 4.48 -17.62 23.56
CA ALA A 33 4.05 -17.47 22.18
C ALA A 33 4.11 -16.00 21.73
N GLN A 34 3.66 -15.07 22.58
CA GLN A 34 3.66 -13.65 22.25
C GLN A 34 5.07 -13.07 22.17
N LYS A 35 5.96 -13.43 23.11
CA LYS A 35 7.36 -12.99 23.07
C LYS A 35 8.06 -13.50 21.80
N ARG A 36 7.88 -14.79 21.48
CA ARG A 36 8.48 -15.40 20.29
C ARG A 36 7.96 -14.77 19.00
N PHE A 37 6.65 -14.55 18.92
CA PHE A 37 6.03 -13.87 17.78
C PHE A 37 6.60 -12.47 17.52
N LEU A 38 6.84 -11.68 18.58
CA LEU A 38 7.45 -10.35 18.45
C LEU A 38 8.90 -10.40 17.95
N GLU A 39 9.67 -11.40 18.39
CA GLU A 39 11.04 -11.64 17.91
C GLU A 39 11.04 -12.03 16.43
N ASP A 40 10.18 -12.97 16.03
CA ASP A 40 10.06 -13.41 14.64
C ASP A 40 9.57 -12.27 13.73
N LEU A 41 8.62 -11.45 14.20
CA LEU A 41 8.12 -10.27 13.49
C LEU A 41 9.24 -9.24 13.25
N ARG A 42 10.06 -8.99 14.28
CA ARG A 42 11.19 -8.07 14.16
C ARG A 42 12.21 -8.58 13.14
N LEU A 43 12.53 -9.87 13.17
CA LEU A 43 13.43 -10.50 12.21
C LEU A 43 12.87 -10.40 10.78
N ALA A 44 11.60 -10.75 10.59
CA ALA A 44 10.91 -10.68 9.31
C ALA A 44 10.96 -9.28 8.69
N SER A 45 10.69 -8.24 9.50
CA SER A 45 10.75 -6.85 9.06
C SER A 45 12.18 -6.47 8.62
N GLN A 46 13.19 -6.80 9.41
CA GLN A 46 14.59 -6.49 9.09
C GLN A 46 15.05 -7.20 7.81
N THR A 47 14.68 -8.47 7.65
CA THR A 47 14.99 -9.25 6.45
C THR A 47 14.27 -8.69 5.22
N ALA A 48 12.99 -8.32 5.34
CA ALA A 48 12.23 -7.74 4.24
C ALA A 48 12.84 -6.42 3.77
N ASP A 49 13.22 -5.52 4.69
CA ASP A 49 13.87 -4.26 4.35
C ASP A 49 15.24 -4.48 3.70
N PHE A 50 16.03 -5.42 4.22
CA PHE A 50 17.32 -5.80 3.63
C PHE A 50 17.16 -6.34 2.21
N LEU A 51 16.23 -7.27 1.99
CA LEU A 51 15.95 -7.83 0.67
C LEU A 51 15.45 -6.76 -0.29
N TRP A 52 14.57 -5.86 0.18
CA TRP A 52 14.08 -4.75 -0.62
C TRP A 52 15.20 -3.81 -1.05
N GLY A 53 16.10 -3.43 -0.12
CA GLY A 53 17.29 -2.63 -0.43
C GLY A 53 18.16 -3.25 -1.51
N ASN A 54 18.40 -4.57 -1.44
CA ASN A 54 19.20 -5.30 -2.43
C ASN A 54 18.49 -5.48 -3.78
N LEU A 55 17.19 -5.81 -3.78
CA LEU A 55 16.39 -6.02 -4.98
C LEU A 55 16.21 -4.71 -5.75
N VAL A 56 15.88 -3.62 -5.07
CA VAL A 56 15.59 -2.32 -5.72
C VAL A 56 16.79 -1.81 -6.52
N VAL A 57 18.01 -2.03 -6.05
CA VAL A 57 19.23 -1.62 -6.77
C VAL A 57 19.39 -2.39 -8.09
N ARG A 58 18.94 -3.64 -8.13
CA ARG A 58 19.06 -4.54 -9.30
C ARG A 58 17.88 -4.43 -10.26
N LEU A 59 16.76 -3.84 -9.84
CA LEU A 59 15.62 -3.67 -10.73
C LEU A 59 16.00 -2.72 -11.87
N PRO A 60 15.75 -3.09 -13.14
CA PRO A 60 16.02 -2.22 -14.26
C PRO A 60 15.25 -0.90 -14.04
N ARG A 61 16.01 0.20 -14.02
CA ARG A 61 15.42 1.54 -14.01
C ARG A 61 14.73 1.70 -15.35
N SER A 62 13.43 1.40 -15.38
CA SER A 62 12.59 1.64 -16.56
C SER A 62 12.80 3.08 -16.98
N ARG A 63 13.52 3.28 -18.10
CA ARG A 63 13.59 4.57 -18.78
C ARG A 63 12.15 4.90 -19.10
N ARG A 64 11.67 6.00 -18.53
CA ARG A 64 10.28 6.43 -18.69
C ARG A 64 10.06 6.72 -20.17
N GLN A 65 9.55 5.76 -20.91
CA GLN A 65 8.86 6.04 -22.15
C GLN A 65 7.49 6.56 -21.71
N TYR A 66 7.38 7.87 -21.65
CA TYR A 66 6.07 8.50 -21.59
C TYR A 66 5.43 8.23 -22.94
N PRO A 67 4.31 7.50 -23.02
CA PRO A 67 3.54 7.52 -24.25
C PRO A 67 3.21 8.98 -24.53
N GLU A 68 3.61 9.48 -25.70
CA GLU A 68 3.34 10.84 -26.15
C GLU A 68 1.82 11.00 -26.36
N HIS A 69 1.07 11.21 -25.27
CA HIS A 69 -0.39 11.36 -25.21
C HIS A 69 -1.09 10.05 -24.84
N GLY A 70 -1.62 10.02 -23.61
CA GLY A 70 -2.49 8.95 -23.15
C GLY A 70 -3.82 8.97 -23.90
N LYS A 71 -4.39 7.79 -24.06
CA LYS A 71 -5.70 7.53 -24.66
C LYS A 71 -6.77 8.47 -24.11
N ASP A 72 -7.76 8.83 -24.92
CA ASP A 72 -8.89 9.67 -24.50
C ASP A 72 -9.53 9.17 -23.20
N VAL A 73 -9.75 10.09 -22.26
CA VAL A 73 -10.43 9.81 -21.00
C VAL A 73 -11.89 9.53 -21.30
N LYS A 74 -12.32 8.27 -21.15
CA LYS A 74 -13.74 7.91 -21.19
C LYS A 74 -14.36 8.17 -19.82
N VAL A 75 -15.31 9.09 -19.78
CA VAL A 75 -16.19 9.28 -18.62
C VAL A 75 -17.31 8.25 -18.69
N LEU A 76 -17.56 7.53 -17.59
CA LEU A 76 -18.64 6.56 -17.51
C LEU A 76 -19.91 7.24 -16.95
N GLY A 77 -21.02 7.17 -17.69
CA GLY A 77 -22.30 7.77 -17.32
C GLY A 77 -22.38 9.28 -17.60
N ASP A 78 -23.28 9.97 -16.88
CA ASP A 78 -23.58 11.40 -17.09
C ASP A 78 -22.72 12.35 -16.23
N ALA A 79 -21.60 11.86 -15.68
CA ALA A 79 -20.71 12.69 -14.88
C ALA A 79 -19.98 13.71 -15.77
N SER A 80 -19.91 14.96 -15.32
CA SER A 80 -19.08 15.99 -15.97
C SER A 80 -17.78 16.14 -15.18
N ILE A 81 -16.64 16.06 -15.87
CA ILE A 81 -15.32 16.26 -15.29
C ILE A 81 -14.77 17.60 -15.78
N PRO A 82 -14.31 18.49 -14.89
CA PRO A 82 -13.63 19.72 -15.28
C PRO A 82 -12.45 19.46 -16.24
N LYS A 83 -12.27 20.31 -17.27
CA LYS A 83 -11.27 20.10 -18.33
C LYS A 83 -9.84 19.94 -17.79
N ASN A 84 -9.46 20.73 -16.80
CA ASN A 84 -8.17 20.62 -16.12
C ASN A 84 -7.94 19.24 -15.49
N VAL A 85 -8.98 18.61 -14.94
CA VAL A 85 -8.92 17.26 -14.37
C VAL A 85 -8.86 16.21 -15.47
N ALA A 86 -9.64 16.38 -16.55
CA ALA A 86 -9.59 15.49 -17.71
C ALA A 86 -8.19 15.49 -18.37
N ASP A 87 -7.57 16.66 -18.52
CA ASP A 87 -6.23 16.79 -19.11
C ASP A 87 -5.15 16.18 -18.19
N LEU A 88 -5.28 16.30 -16.87
CA LEU A 88 -4.43 15.57 -15.91
C LEU A 88 -4.61 14.05 -16.02
N LEU A 89 -5.85 13.58 -16.15
CA LEU A 89 -6.16 12.14 -16.28
C LEU A 89 -5.60 11.55 -17.59
N LYS A 90 -5.51 12.32 -18.68
CA LYS A 90 -4.87 11.91 -19.94
C LYS A 90 -3.37 11.63 -19.79
N LEU A 91 -2.69 12.26 -18.84
CA LEU A 91 -1.29 11.98 -18.55
C LEU A 91 -1.10 10.59 -17.90
N GLY A 92 -2.20 9.96 -17.49
CA GLY A 92 -2.26 8.61 -16.93
C GLY A 92 -2.28 8.59 -15.40
N PRO A 93 -2.50 7.40 -14.79
CA PRO A 93 -2.76 7.23 -13.35
C PRO A 93 -1.60 7.64 -12.42
N LYS A 94 -0.46 8.06 -12.99
CA LYS A 94 0.71 8.56 -12.26
C LYS A 94 0.66 10.08 -12.01
N PHE A 95 -0.19 10.81 -12.75
CA PHE A 95 -0.45 12.24 -12.62
C PHE A 95 -1.78 12.55 -11.92
N CYS A 96 -2.47 11.52 -11.44
CA CYS A 96 -3.29 11.68 -10.25
C CYS A 96 -2.31 12.09 -9.14
N GLU A 97 -2.11 13.40 -8.97
CA GLU A 97 -1.48 13.94 -7.77
C GLU A 97 -2.11 13.21 -6.60
N HIS A 98 -1.29 12.66 -5.70
CA HIS A 98 -1.85 12.21 -4.45
C HIS A 98 -2.59 13.41 -3.88
N PRO A 99 -3.89 13.29 -3.59
CA PRO A 99 -4.59 14.40 -3.00
C PRO A 99 -3.77 14.71 -1.74
N ALA A 100 -3.36 15.96 -1.60
CA ALA A 100 -2.55 16.43 -0.48
C ALA A 100 -3.44 16.46 0.77
N LEU A 101 -3.97 15.29 1.11
CA LEU A 101 -4.91 15.07 2.16
C LEU A 101 -4.14 14.99 3.46
N ASP A 102 -4.67 15.67 4.46
CA ASP A 102 -4.20 15.46 5.82
C ASP A 102 -4.47 14.01 6.26
N LYS A 103 -3.76 13.55 7.29
CA LYS A 103 -3.93 12.19 7.83
C LYS A 103 -5.38 11.91 8.22
N THR A 104 -6.07 12.91 8.76
CA THR A 104 -7.48 12.81 9.14
C THR A 104 -8.38 12.57 7.92
N GLU A 105 -8.13 13.27 6.83
CA GLU A 105 -8.85 13.13 5.56
C GLU A 105 -8.55 11.78 4.89
N LEU A 106 -7.31 11.29 4.95
CA LEU A 106 -6.94 9.96 4.47
C LEU A 106 -7.68 8.85 5.25
N LEU A 107 -7.78 8.97 6.57
CA LEU A 107 -8.57 8.05 7.39
C LEU A 107 -10.07 8.15 7.06
N GLY A 108 -10.57 9.36 6.82
CA GLY A 108 -11.93 9.59 6.34
C GLY A 108 -12.20 8.89 5.01
N LEU A 109 -11.25 8.96 4.07
CA LEU A 109 -11.33 8.29 2.78
C LEU A 109 -11.38 6.77 2.93
N VAL A 110 -10.52 6.20 3.78
CA VAL A 110 -10.51 4.75 4.08
C VAL A 110 -11.86 4.31 4.66
N ARG A 111 -12.41 5.06 5.63
CA ARG A 111 -13.73 4.77 6.21
C ARG A 111 -14.85 4.87 5.18
N THR A 112 -14.81 5.88 4.32
CA THR A 112 -15.80 6.08 3.26
C THR A 112 -15.75 4.97 2.22
N ALA A 113 -14.55 4.52 1.85
CA ALA A 113 -14.37 3.41 0.94
C ALA A 113 -14.83 2.08 1.57
N ALA A 114 -14.48 1.83 2.84
CA ALA A 114 -14.92 0.64 3.56
C ALA A 114 -16.44 0.60 3.77
N GLY A 115 -17.10 1.75 3.94
CA GLY A 115 -18.57 1.83 4.02
C GLY A 115 -19.30 1.42 2.74
N LYS A 116 -18.59 1.24 1.61
CA LYS A 116 -19.13 0.69 0.36
C LYS A 116 -18.89 -0.82 0.20
N ALA A 117 -18.10 -1.42 1.09
CA ALA A 117 -17.86 -2.87 1.09
C ALA A 117 -19.09 -3.61 1.67
N ARG A 118 -19.10 -4.94 1.52
CA ARG A 118 -20.10 -5.78 2.19
C ARG A 118 -19.91 -5.68 3.70
N THR A 119 -21.01 -5.79 4.46
CA THR A 119 -21.03 -5.56 5.92
C THR A 119 -20.07 -6.45 6.71
N ASP A 120 -19.80 -7.66 6.23
CA ASP A 120 -18.84 -8.62 6.78
C ASP A 120 -17.37 -8.29 6.47
N GLU A 121 -17.12 -7.48 5.44
CA GLU A 121 -15.76 -7.13 5.00
C GLU A 121 -15.30 -5.73 5.44
N VAL A 122 -16.21 -4.90 5.98
CA VAL A 122 -15.92 -3.50 6.35
C VAL A 122 -14.69 -3.39 7.26
N ASP A 123 -14.63 -4.18 8.34
CA ASP A 123 -13.52 -4.13 9.31
C ASP A 123 -12.17 -4.54 8.71
N ARG A 124 -12.22 -5.46 7.74
CA ARG A 124 -11.04 -5.89 7.00
C ARG A 124 -10.59 -4.79 6.05
N CYS A 125 -11.52 -4.18 5.30
CA CYS A 125 -11.24 -3.06 4.42
C CYS A 125 -10.66 -1.85 5.15
N ILE A 126 -11.15 -1.53 6.36
CA ILE A 126 -10.59 -0.46 7.20
C ILE A 126 -9.15 -0.79 7.58
N ARG A 127 -8.89 -2.00 8.10
CA ARG A 127 -7.53 -2.42 8.48
C ARG A 127 -6.57 -2.36 7.30
N GLU A 128 -6.94 -2.95 6.18
CA GLU A 128 -6.11 -2.94 4.97
C GLU A 128 -5.90 -1.54 4.41
N GLY A 129 -6.93 -0.69 4.44
CA GLY A 129 -6.86 0.70 3.98
C GLY A 129 -5.93 1.56 4.83
N VAL A 130 -5.95 1.39 6.15
CA VAL A 130 -5.04 2.09 7.09
C VAL A 130 -3.59 1.66 6.85
N ASP A 131 -3.33 0.37 6.63
CA ASP A 131 -1.99 -0.15 6.34
C ASP A 131 -1.41 0.37 5.02
N CYS A 132 -2.27 0.76 4.08
CA CYS A 132 -1.86 1.32 2.80
C CYS A 132 -1.57 2.82 2.86
N LEU A 133 -1.83 3.49 3.99
CA LEU A 133 -1.56 4.91 4.12
C LEU A 133 -0.04 5.17 4.14
N PRO A 134 0.44 6.17 3.39
CA PRO A 134 1.87 6.48 3.33
C PRO A 134 2.36 6.96 4.70
N GLN A 135 3.18 6.14 5.37
CA GLN A 135 3.94 6.61 6.51
C GLN A 135 4.96 7.64 6.03
N LYS A 136 5.03 8.82 6.68
CA LYS A 136 6.04 9.83 6.36
C LYS A 136 7.42 9.18 6.48
N VAL A 137 8.09 8.94 5.35
CA VAL A 137 9.53 8.67 5.34
C VAL A 137 10.17 9.95 5.86
N LYS A 138 10.69 9.93 7.09
CA LYS A 138 11.52 11.03 7.58
C LYS A 138 12.63 11.21 6.56
N LYS A 139 12.67 12.36 5.89
CA LYS A 139 13.83 12.73 5.07
C LYS A 139 15.02 12.68 6.02
N ALA A 140 15.96 11.77 5.80
CA ALA A 140 17.25 11.81 6.46
C ALA A 140 17.89 13.13 6.02
N THR A 141 17.96 14.07 6.96
CA THR A 141 18.75 15.28 6.79
C THR A 141 20.21 14.82 6.79
N LEU A 142 20.84 14.86 5.62
CA LEU A 142 22.29 14.76 5.46
C LEU A 142 22.94 16.04 6.00
#